data_AF-A0A3D2W1G9-F1
#
_entry.id   AF-A0A3D2W1G9-F1
#
_cell.length_a   1.000
_cell.length_b   1.000
_cell.length_c   1.000
_cell.angle_alpha   90.00
_cell.angle_beta   90.00
_cell.angle_gamma   90.00
#
_symmetry.space_group_name_H-M   'P 1'
#
loop_
_entity.id
_entity.type
_entity.pdbx_description
1 polymer ?
#
loop_
_entity_poly.entity_id
_entity_poly.type
_entity_poly.pdbx_seq_one_letter_code
_entity_poly.pdbx_strand_id
1 'polypeptide(L)'
;MPRSQPPGVAEASAVFDATAAIWTPHRPERAWEKLEGGRAFKLVSDYDPSGDQPTAIADLMAGLEGREQDQVLLGVTGSGKTFTMA
;
A
#
# COMPACT_ATOMS: atom_id res chain seq x y z
N MET A 1 -41.51 -20.49 -1.87
CA MET A 1 -41.41 -20.50 -3.34
C MET A 1 -40.00 -20.08 -3.73
N PRO A 2 -39.21 -20.88 -4.47
CA PRO A 2 -37.90 -20.42 -4.94
C PRO A 2 -38.11 -19.33 -6.01
N ARG A 3 -37.48 -18.16 -5.82
CA ARG A 3 -37.54 -17.07 -6.79
C ARG A 3 -36.75 -17.47 -8.02
N SER A 4 -37.36 -17.43 -9.21
CA SER A 4 -36.64 -17.65 -10.46
C SER A 4 -35.65 -16.51 -10.70
N GLN A 5 -34.38 -16.85 -10.90
CA GLN A 5 -33.33 -15.91 -11.28
C GLN A 5 -33.76 -15.15 -12.56
N PRO A 6 -33.67 -13.82 -12.61
CA PRO A 6 -33.99 -13.08 -13.84
C PRO A 6 -33.01 -13.45 -14.96
N PRO A 7 -33.49 -13.60 -16.21
CA PRO A 7 -32.63 -13.88 -17.35
C PRO A 7 -31.61 -12.75 -17.53
N GLY A 8 -30.33 -13.12 -17.64
CA GLY A 8 -29.19 -12.20 -17.75
C GLY A 8 -28.13 -12.33 -16.64
N VAL A 9 -28.49 -12.81 -15.45
CA VAL A 9 -27.49 -12.99 -14.36
C VAL A 9 -26.58 -14.20 -14.61
N ALA A 10 -27.10 -15.24 -15.27
CA ALA A 10 -26.30 -16.40 -15.67
C ALA A 10 -25.34 -16.09 -16.83
N GLU A 11 -25.72 -15.19 -17.73
CA GLU A 11 -24.89 -14.81 -18.90
C GLU A 11 -23.81 -13.79 -18.52
N ALA A 12 -24.03 -12.96 -17.50
CA ALA A 12 -23.03 -12.00 -17.02
C ALA A 12 -21.73 -12.69 -16.60
N SER A 13 -21.80 -13.85 -15.93
CA SER A 13 -20.61 -14.62 -15.52
C SER A 13 -19.79 -15.07 -16.73
N ALA A 14 -20.45 -15.50 -17.81
CA ALA A 14 -19.77 -15.96 -19.03
C ALA A 14 -19.05 -14.80 -19.75
N VAL A 15 -19.57 -13.57 -19.66
CA VAL A 15 -18.95 -12.37 -20.24
C VAL A 15 -17.70 -11.93 -19.44
N PHE A 16 -17.71 -12.08 -18.11
CA PHE A 16 -16.53 -11.83 -17.27
C PHE A 16 -15.40 -12.84 -17.51
N ASP A 17 -15.73 -14.13 -17.67
CA ASP A 17 -14.73 -15.16 -17.99
C ASP A 17 -14.12 -14.98 -19.39
N ALA A 18 -14.91 -14.57 -20.39
CA ALA A 18 -14.43 -14.37 -21.75
C ALA A 18 -13.52 -13.14 -21.93
N THR A 19 -13.62 -12.15 -21.03
CA THR A 19 -12.85 -10.89 -21.10
C THR A 19 -11.61 -10.85 -20.21
N ALA A 20 -11.47 -11.80 -19.26
CA ALA A 20 -10.27 -11.95 -18.45
C ALA A 20 -8.99 -12.15 -19.28
N ALA A 21 -9.11 -12.65 -20.52
CA ALA A 21 -8.01 -12.80 -21.45
C ALA A 21 -7.53 -11.49 -22.13
N ILE A 22 -8.24 -10.37 -21.99
CA ILE A 22 -7.98 -9.15 -22.79
C ILE A 22 -7.04 -8.17 -22.08
N TRP A 23 -6.82 -8.30 -20.76
CA TRP A 23 -5.92 -7.42 -20.01
C TRP A 23 -4.98 -8.22 -19.11
N THR A 24 -3.73 -8.37 -19.54
CA THR A 24 -2.64 -8.81 -18.66
C THR A 24 -1.88 -7.55 -18.21
N PRO A 25 -1.98 -7.14 -16.93
CA PRO A 25 -1.14 -6.07 -16.42
C PRO A 25 0.32 -6.40 -16.71
N HIS A 26 1.08 -5.45 -17.25
CA HIS A 26 2.51 -5.63 -17.46
C HIS A 26 3.20 -5.83 -16.09
N ARG A 27 3.39 -7.09 -15.70
CA ARG A 27 4.22 -7.50 -14.59
C ARG A 27 5.54 -7.95 -15.19
N PRO A 28 6.60 -7.12 -15.19
CA PRO A 28 7.90 -7.57 -15.63
C PRO A 28 8.32 -8.78 -14.77
N GLU A 29 8.97 -9.75 -15.40
CA GLU A 29 9.58 -10.86 -14.70
C GLU A 29 10.64 -10.30 -13.75
N ARG A 30 10.45 -10.49 -12.44
CA ARG A 30 11.44 -10.09 -11.43
C ARG A 30 12.58 -11.10 -11.50
N ALA A 31 13.47 -10.91 -12.47
CA ALA A 31 14.67 -11.74 -12.66
C ALA A 31 15.74 -11.53 -11.57
N TRP A 32 15.51 -10.60 -10.64
CA TRP A 32 16.36 -10.36 -9.49
C TRP A 32 15.88 -11.19 -8.30
N GLU A 33 16.84 -11.83 -7.62
CA GLU A 33 16.60 -12.40 -6.30
C GLU A 33 16.15 -11.29 -5.35
N LYS A 34 15.09 -11.55 -4.58
CA LYS A 34 14.59 -10.58 -3.59
C LYS A 34 15.76 -10.27 -2.66
N LEU A 35 16.23 -9.01 -2.67
CA LEU A 35 17.27 -8.59 -1.74
C LEU A 35 16.71 -8.83 -0.33
N GLU A 36 17.33 -9.72 0.43
CA GLU A 36 17.00 -10.05 1.83
C GLU A 36 17.26 -8.87 2.79
N GLY A 37 17.30 -7.63 2.28
CA GLY A 37 17.77 -6.45 3.01
C GLY A 37 19.28 -6.51 3.27
N GLY A 38 19.77 -5.71 4.21
CA GLY A 38 21.16 -5.77 4.70
C GLY A 38 21.99 -4.50 4.51
N ARG A 39 21.51 -3.51 3.73
CA ARG A 39 22.06 -2.15 3.74
C ARG A 39 21.16 -1.27 4.59
N ALA A 40 21.74 -0.65 5.62
CA ALA A 40 21.02 0.32 6.44
C ALA A 40 20.56 1.51 5.58
N PHE A 41 19.30 1.93 5.77
CA PHE A 41 18.83 3.18 5.21
C PHE A 41 19.54 4.34 5.93
N LYS A 42 20.05 5.31 5.17
CA LYS A 42 20.69 6.51 5.71
C LYS A 42 19.97 7.73 5.16
N LEU A 43 19.19 8.38 6.00
CA LEU A 43 18.57 9.66 5.68
C LEU A 43 19.66 10.74 5.52
N VAL A 44 19.57 11.52 4.44
CA VAL A 44 20.45 12.67 4.19
C VAL A 44 19.53 13.89 4.04
N SER A 45 19.67 14.84 4.96
CA SER A 45 18.85 16.04 5.03
C SER A 45 19.62 17.14 5.74
N ASP A 46 19.39 18.39 5.33
CA ASP A 46 19.89 19.60 6.03
C ASP A 46 18.94 20.03 7.18
N TYR A 47 17.81 19.34 7.33
CA TYR A 47 16.77 19.64 8.31
C TYR A 47 16.63 18.52 9.34
N ASP A 48 16.38 18.92 10.58
CA ASP A 48 15.98 18.03 11.67
C ASP A 48 14.44 17.96 11.80
N PRO A 49 13.90 16.81 12.28
CA PRO A 49 12.48 16.70 12.60
C PRO A 49 12.05 17.79 13.58
N SER A 50 10.93 18.45 13.31
CA SER A 50 10.45 19.58 14.10
C SER A 50 8.92 19.60 14.21
N GLY A 51 8.41 20.40 15.16
CA GLY A 51 6.98 20.43 15.47
C GLY A 51 6.50 19.08 15.99
N ASP A 52 5.42 18.55 15.41
CA ASP A 52 4.83 17.26 15.79
C ASP A 52 5.50 16.06 15.11
N GLN A 53 6.45 16.28 14.18
CA GLN A 53 7.11 15.20 13.44
C GLN A 53 7.85 14.20 14.34
N PRO A 54 8.62 14.60 15.38
CA PRO A 54 9.29 13.65 16.26
C PRO A 54 8.33 12.69 16.95
N THR A 55 7.18 13.20 17.40
CA THR A 55 6.12 12.39 18.02
C THR A 55 5.50 11.43 17.02
N ALA A 56 5.14 11.92 15.83
CA ALA A 56 4.57 11.07 14.77
C ALA A 56 5.52 9.94 14.34
N ILE A 57 6.83 10.21 14.26
CA ILE A 57 7.85 9.19 13.97
C ILE A 57 7.87 8.14 15.10
N ALA A 58 7.88 8.57 16.36
CA ALA A 58 7.90 7.67 17.50
C ALA A 58 6.66 6.75 17.54
N ASP A 59 5.47 7.31 17.27
CA ASP A 59 4.22 6.55 17.25
C ASP A 59 4.21 5.50 16.12
N LEU A 60 4.66 5.89 14.91
CA LEU A 60 4.77 4.96 13.77
C LEU A 60 5.78 3.83 14.06
N MET A 61 6.92 4.17 14.69
CA MET A 61 7.92 3.18 15.11
C MET A 61 7.35 2.20 16.14
N ALA A 62 6.59 2.70 17.12
CA ALA A 62 5.94 1.85 18.11
C ALA A 62 4.92 0.89 17.47
N GLY A 63 4.12 1.35 16.51
CA GLY A 63 3.19 0.50 15.76
C GLY A 63 3.92 -0.57 14.94
N LEU A 64 5.06 -0.23 14.32
CA LEU A 64 5.90 -1.18 13.58
C LEU A 64 6.48 -2.26 14.51
N GLU A 65 7.02 -1.88 15.66
CA GLU A 65 7.51 -2.81 16.67
C GLU A 65 6.39 -3.70 17.24
N GLY A 66 5.19 -3.13 17.38
CA GLY A 66 3.95 -3.82 17.74
C GLY A 66 3.38 -4.75 16.66
N ARG A 67 3.97 -4.77 15.46
CA ARG A 67 3.52 -5.54 14.28
C ARG A 67 2.13 -5.15 13.78
N GLU A 68 1.73 -3.90 13.98
CA GLU A 68 0.52 -3.34 13.41
C GLU A 68 0.61 -3.35 11.88
N GLN A 69 -0.39 -3.94 11.23
CA GLN A 69 -0.42 -4.08 9.76
C GLN A 69 -0.83 -2.77 9.08
N ASP A 70 -1.76 -2.05 9.70
CA ASP A 70 -2.37 -0.84 9.14
C ASP A 70 -2.13 0.33 10.08
N GLN A 71 -1.49 1.39 9.58
CA GLN A 71 -1.23 2.62 10.31
C GLN A 71 -1.51 3.84 9.41
N VAL A 72 -2.01 4.92 10.00
CA VAL A 72 -2.38 6.14 9.26
C VAL A 72 -1.65 7.35 9.85
N LEU A 73 -0.80 7.99 9.04
CA LEU A 73 -0.20 9.27 9.37
C LEU A 73 -1.13 10.42 8.98
N LEU A 74 -1.92 10.90 9.93
CA LEU A 74 -2.77 12.07 9.73
C LEU A 74 -1.94 13.35 9.88
N GLY A 75 -1.88 14.15 8.81
CA GLY A 75 -1.19 15.44 8.86
C GLY A 75 -1.75 16.44 7.86
N VAL A 76 -1.75 17.72 8.23
CA VAL A 76 -2.21 18.82 7.37
C VAL A 76 -1.30 18.99 6.14
N THR A 77 -1.74 19.77 5.15
CA THR A 77 -0.92 20.09 3.98
C THR A 77 0.27 20.95 4.40
N GLY A 78 1.47 20.63 3.91
CA GLY A 78 2.70 21.37 4.22
C GLY A 78 3.40 20.98 5.53
N SER A 79 2.86 20.03 6.32
CA SER A 79 3.46 19.61 7.60
C SER A 79 4.73 18.74 7.48
N GLY A 80 5.18 18.44 6.25
CA GLY A 80 6.37 17.63 6.03
C GLY A 80 6.15 16.11 6.12
N LYS A 81 4.95 15.58 5.83
CA LYS A 81 4.65 14.12 5.89
C LYS A 81 5.67 13.24 5.14
N THR A 82 6.22 13.72 4.02
CA THR A 82 7.27 12.99 3.29
C THR A 82 8.54 12.84 4.11
N PHE A 83 8.94 13.88 4.83
CA PHE A 83 10.11 13.84 5.70
C PHE A 83 9.87 12.96 6.93
N THR A 84 8.65 12.99 7.49
CA THR A 84 8.24 12.09 8.59
C THR A 84 8.32 10.61 8.21
N MET A 85 8.12 10.26 6.93
CA MET A 85 8.11 8.86 6.47
C MET A 85 9.46 8.33 5.97
N ALA A 86 10.46 9.20 5.80
CA ALA A 86 11.76 8.86 5.22
C ALA A 86 12.74 8.34 6.27
#